data_AF-A0AAX0RAJ7-F1
#
_entry.id   AF-A0AAX0RAJ7-F1
#
_cell.length_a   1.000
_cell.length_b   1.000
_cell.length_c   1.000
_cell.angle_alpha   90.00
_cell.angle_beta   90.00
_cell.angle_gamma   90.00
#
_symmetry.space_group_name_H-M   'P 1'
#
loop_
_entity.id
_entity.type
_entity.pdbx_description
1 polymer ?
#
loop_
_entity_poly.entity_id
_entity_poly.type
_entity_poly.pdbx_seq_one_letter_code
_entity_poly.pdbx_strand_id
1 'polypeptide(L)'
;MSPRYKPLYKWRGTKIDETDRPTDLDWLGYDGAVIIGRIRFESGGPKGGEWQWSGLGPQVTQRVVPHQGFEAEPREAMRKVEEYYHRLMRHNGRRGSKDDR
;
A
#
# COMPACT_ATOMS: atom_id res chain seq x y z
N MET A 1 -10.36 -19.12 -12.12
CA MET A 1 -9.49 -18.44 -11.13
C MET A 1 -8.67 -17.39 -11.86
N SER A 2 -8.91 -16.11 -11.60
CA SER A 2 -8.05 -15.04 -12.12
C SER A 2 -6.64 -15.19 -11.56
N PRO A 3 -5.58 -14.88 -12.33
CA PRO A 3 -4.22 -14.93 -11.81
C PRO A 3 -4.10 -14.01 -10.59
N ARG A 4 -3.48 -14.51 -9.51
CA ARG A 4 -3.22 -13.71 -8.31
C ARG A 4 -2.42 -12.48 -8.68
N TYR A 5 -2.85 -11.32 -8.18
CA TYR A 5 -2.17 -10.06 -8.43
C TYR A 5 -0.69 -10.11 -7.99
N LYS A 6 0.18 -9.56 -8.83
CA LYS A 6 1.60 -9.38 -8.55
C LYS A 6 1.87 -7.87 -8.36
N PRO A 7 2.28 -7.44 -7.15
CA PRO A 7 2.60 -6.04 -6.88
C PRO A 7 3.64 -5.50 -7.86
N LEU A 8 3.44 -4.26 -8.33
CA LEU A 8 4.34 -3.57 -9.26
C LEU A 8 5.55 -3.00 -8.53
N TYR A 9 5.37 -2.60 -7.27
CA TYR A 9 6.39 -1.95 -6.45
C TYR A 9 7.04 -2.90 -5.45
N LYS A 10 8.12 -2.44 -4.81
CA LYS A 10 8.81 -3.23 -3.79
C LYS A 10 8.10 -3.08 -2.46
N TRP A 11 7.80 -4.20 -1.82
CA TRP A 11 7.19 -4.25 -0.49
C TRP A 11 8.17 -4.83 0.52
N ARG A 12 8.24 -4.23 1.70
CA ARG A 12 9.12 -4.66 2.80
C ARG A 12 8.34 -4.72 4.10
N GLY A 13 8.59 -5.75 4.89
CA GLY A 13 8.02 -5.85 6.24
C GLY A 13 8.42 -4.64 7.07
N THR A 14 7.45 -4.06 7.77
CA THR A 14 7.70 -2.90 8.64
C THR A 14 8.57 -3.34 9.81
N LYS A 15 9.65 -2.60 10.07
CA LYS A 15 10.51 -2.77 11.24
C LYS A 15 10.47 -1.46 12.03
N ILE A 16 9.88 -1.47 13.22
CA ILE A 16 9.67 -0.25 14.02
C ILE A 16 10.96 0.14 14.76
N ASP A 17 11.73 -0.84 15.24
CA ASP A 17 13.02 -0.63 15.90
C ASP A 17 13.97 -1.83 15.68
N GLU A 18 15.21 -1.77 16.19
CA GLU A 18 16.22 -2.82 16.00
C GLU A 18 15.80 -4.20 16.52
N THR A 19 14.95 -4.21 17.55
CA THR A 19 14.46 -5.41 18.26
C THR A 19 13.18 -5.97 17.66
N ASP A 20 12.46 -5.16 16.88
CA ASP A 20 11.25 -5.55 16.18
C ASP A 20 11.58 -6.49 15.02
N ARG A 21 11.02 -7.70 15.07
CA ARG A 21 11.14 -8.67 13.96
C ARG A 21 10.10 -8.30 12.92
N PRO A 22 10.48 -8.08 11.65
CA PRO A 22 9.50 -7.87 10.60
C PRO A 22 8.49 -9.02 10.62
N THR A 23 7.21 -8.69 10.79
CA THR A 23 6.15 -9.70 10.71
C THR A 23 5.65 -9.77 9.29
N ASP A 24 5.16 -10.94 8.88
CA ASP A 24 4.47 -11.10 7.60
C ASP A 24 3.10 -10.39 7.58
N LEU A 25 2.74 -9.64 8.62
CA LEU A 25 1.44 -9.01 8.85
C LEU A 25 1.44 -7.49 8.67
N ASP A 26 2.59 -6.86 8.40
CA ASP A 26 2.70 -5.41 8.27
C ASP A 26 3.78 -5.05 7.26
N TRP A 27 3.40 -4.34 6.18
CA TRP A 27 4.28 -4.08 5.05
C TRP A 27 4.16 -2.64 4.55
N LEU A 28 5.30 -2.08 4.13
CA LEU A 28 5.39 -0.79 3.45
C LEU A 28 5.76 -0.98 1.98
N GLY A 29 5.05 -0.29 1.10
CA GLY A 29 5.33 -0.23 -0.33
C GLY A 29 6.24 0.95 -0.68
N TYR A 30 7.14 0.75 -1.63
CA TYR A 30 8.14 1.75 -2.01
C TYR A 30 8.25 1.96 -3.53
N ASP A 31 8.26 3.22 -3.94
CA ASP A 31 8.74 3.69 -5.24
C ASP A 31 10.07 4.43 -5.07
N GLY A 32 11.18 3.72 -5.28
CA GLY A 32 12.51 4.24 -4.97
C GLY A 32 12.63 4.56 -3.48
N ALA A 33 12.84 5.84 -3.14
CA ALA A 33 12.87 6.34 -1.77
C ALA A 33 11.49 6.77 -1.22
N VAL A 34 10.46 6.79 -2.05
CA VAL A 34 9.11 7.24 -1.68
C VAL A 34 8.30 6.08 -1.13
N ILE A 35 7.73 6.25 0.06
CA ILE A 35 6.74 5.32 0.61
C ILE A 35 5.40 5.58 -0.10
N ILE A 36 4.86 4.58 -0.77
CA ILE A 36 3.59 4.68 -1.51
C ILE A 36 2.38 4.26 -0.68
N GLY A 37 2.58 3.50 0.39
CA GLY A 37 1.54 3.11 1.32
C GLY A 37 1.95 1.99 2.25
N ARG A 38 1.00 1.58 3.09
CA ARG A 38 1.13 0.51 4.07
C ARG A 38 -0.03 -0.46 3.94
N ILE A 39 0.25 -1.74 4.17
CA ILE A 39 -0.79 -2.72 4.49
C ILE A 39 -0.54 -3.34 5.86
N ARG A 40 -1.60 -3.66 6.59
CA ARG A 40 -1.53 -4.32 7.88
C ARG A 40 -2.68 -5.32 8.02
N PHE A 41 -2.39 -6.49 8.55
CA PHE A 41 -3.43 -7.45 8.93
C PHE A 41 -4.05 -7.06 10.27
N GLU A 42 -5.36 -6.89 10.28
CA GLU A 42 -6.10 -6.63 11.51
C GLU A 42 -6.40 -7.97 12.20
N SER A 43 -5.80 -8.17 13.38
CA SER A 43 -5.97 -9.41 14.15
C SER A 43 -7.19 -9.40 15.07
N GLY A 44 -7.88 -8.27 15.20
CA GLY A 44 -9.02 -8.12 16.11
C GLY A 44 -10.02 -7.05 15.68
N GLY A 45 -11.12 -6.96 16.45
CA GLY A 45 -12.20 -6.01 16.19
C GLY A 45 -13.13 -6.42 15.04
N PRO A 46 -14.07 -5.53 14.63
CA PRO A 46 -15.06 -5.82 13.59
C PRO A 46 -14.48 -6.07 12.20
N LYS A 47 -13.20 -5.73 12.00
CA LYS A 47 -12.42 -5.91 10.78
C LYS A 47 -11.31 -6.95 10.93
N GLY A 48 -11.35 -7.72 12.01
CA GLY A 48 -10.43 -8.82 12.26
C GLY A 48 -10.48 -9.85 11.12
N GLY A 49 -9.31 -10.25 10.64
CA GLY A 49 -9.17 -11.15 9.49
C GLY A 49 -9.02 -10.44 8.14
N GLU A 50 -9.15 -9.11 8.09
CA GLU A 50 -8.94 -8.33 6.87
C GLU A 50 -7.59 -7.59 6.89
N TRP A 51 -7.11 -7.23 5.70
CA TRP A 51 -5.94 -6.40 5.47
C TRP A 51 -6.35 -4.96 5.28
N GLN A 52 -6.02 -4.11 6.25
CA GLN A 52 -6.12 -2.66 6.08
C GLN A 52 -5.06 -2.21 5.07
N TRP A 53 -5.46 -1.39 4.10
CA TRP A 53 -4.54 -0.65 3.25
C TRP A 53 -4.65 0.84 3.54
N SER A 54 -3.52 1.53 3.45
CA SER A 54 -3.41 2.98 3.61
C SER A 54 -2.50 3.54 2.52
N GLY A 55 -3.09 4.33 1.63
CA GLY A 55 -2.42 5.05 0.57
C GLY A 55 -1.60 6.21 1.13
N LEU A 56 -0.31 6.20 0.81
CA LEU A 56 0.63 7.28 1.10
C LEU A 56 1.11 7.86 -0.23
N GLY A 57 2.25 8.53 -0.21
CA GLY A 57 2.83 9.19 -1.37
C GLY A 57 3.59 10.45 -0.98
N PRO A 58 4.30 11.06 -1.94
CA PRO A 58 5.12 12.22 -1.70
C PRO A 58 4.26 13.42 -1.28
N GLN A 59 4.92 14.51 -0.86
CA GLN A 59 4.23 15.76 -0.66
C GLN A 59 3.66 16.25 -2.00
N VAL A 60 2.35 16.45 -2.01
CA VAL A 60 1.54 16.84 -3.17
C VAL A 60 0.57 17.94 -2.77
N THR A 61 0.08 18.70 -3.75
CA THR A 61 -0.83 19.82 -3.54
C THR A 61 -2.21 19.36 -3.09
N GLN A 62 -2.73 18.27 -3.66
CA GLN A 62 -4.05 17.74 -3.35
C GLN A 62 -4.02 16.24 -3.10
N ARG A 63 -4.68 15.80 -2.02
CA ARG A 63 -4.91 14.38 -1.72
C ARG A 63 -6.22 13.92 -2.37
N VAL A 64 -6.24 12.68 -2.83
CA VAL A 64 -7.45 12.03 -3.36
C VAL A 64 -8.05 11.09 -2.32
N VAL A 65 -9.36 10.84 -2.40
CA VAL A 65 -10.11 9.88 -1.56
C VAL A 65 -10.76 8.79 -2.44
N PRO A 66 -11.04 7.59 -1.92
CA PRO A 66 -10.60 7.09 -0.62
C PRO A 66 -9.09 6.81 -0.61
N HIS A 67 -8.44 7.04 0.54
CA HIS A 67 -7.01 6.78 0.75
C HIS A 67 -6.76 5.61 1.72
N GLN A 68 -7.80 4.93 2.19
CA GLN A 68 -7.70 3.76 3.05
C GLN A 68 -8.90 2.84 2.85
N GLY A 69 -8.75 1.59 3.24
CA GLY A 69 -9.81 0.59 3.20
C GLY A 69 -9.34 -0.76 3.72
N PHE A 70 -10.15 -1.80 3.48
CA PHE A 70 -9.88 -3.16 3.90
C PHE A 70 -10.07 -4.11 2.72
N GLU A 71 -9.26 -5.15 2.66
CA GLU A 71 -9.36 -6.22 1.66
C GLU A 71 -9.14 -7.57 2.34
N ALA A 72 -9.74 -8.64 1.82
CA ALA A 72 -9.59 -9.98 2.40
C ALA A 72 -8.17 -10.56 2.21
N GLU A 73 -7.46 -10.16 1.16
CA GLU A 73 -6.13 -10.68 0.81
C GLU A 73 -5.06 -9.60 0.83
N PRO A 74 -3.82 -9.92 1.27
CA PRO A 74 -2.73 -8.93 1.33
C PRO A 74 -2.38 -8.38 -0.05
N ARG A 75 -2.44 -9.22 -1.10
CA ARG A 75 -2.09 -8.83 -2.46
C ARG A 75 -3.10 -7.84 -3.03
N GLU A 76 -4.38 -7.99 -2.70
CA GLU A 76 -5.41 -7.02 -3.07
C GLU A 76 -5.23 -5.71 -2.31
N ALA A 77 -4.89 -5.77 -1.02
CA ALA A 77 -4.53 -4.58 -0.25
C ALA A 77 -3.32 -3.83 -0.87
N MET A 78 -2.29 -4.55 -1.32
CA MET A 78 -1.16 -3.96 -2.05
C MET A 78 -1.64 -3.31 -3.35
N ARG A 79 -2.47 -4.00 -4.14
CA ARG A 79 -3.06 -3.44 -5.38
C ARG A 79 -3.77 -2.13 -5.12
N LYS A 80 -4.58 -2.03 -4.06
CA LYS A 80 -5.30 -0.80 -3.69
C LYS A 80 -4.37 0.36 -3.36
N VAL A 81 -3.26 0.10 -2.67
CA VAL A 81 -2.22 1.12 -2.42
C VAL A 81 -1.61 1.61 -3.74
N GLU A 82 -1.27 0.68 -4.64
CA GLU A 82 -0.64 1.03 -5.91
C GLU A 82 -1.59 1.82 -6.83
N GLU A 83 -2.84 1.38 -6.95
CA GLU A 83 -3.92 2.09 -7.66
C GLU A 83 -4.14 3.49 -7.09
N TYR A 84 -4.17 3.61 -5.76
CA TYR A 84 -4.26 4.89 -5.08
C TYR A 84 -3.10 5.81 -5.42
N TYR A 85 -1.87 5.30 -5.33
CA TYR A 85 -0.65 6.07 -5.57
C TYR A 85 -0.61 6.62 -7.00
N HIS A 86 -0.93 5.78 -7.99
CA HIS A 86 -1.02 6.22 -9.38
C HIS A 86 -2.08 7.30 -9.57
N ARG A 87 -3.29 7.12 -9.00
CA ARG A 87 -4.35 8.13 -9.05
C ARG A 87 -3.93 9.44 -8.38
N LEU A 88 -3.26 9.38 -7.22
CA LEU A 88 -2.75 10.54 -6.50
C LEU A 88 -1.73 11.31 -7.35
N MET A 89 -0.77 10.60 -7.93
CA MET A 89 0.28 11.21 -8.75
C MET A 89 -0.32 11.86 -10.00
N ARG A 90 -1.18 11.14 -10.74
CA ARG A 90 -1.84 11.64 -11.95
C ARG A 90 -2.69 12.89 -11.66
N HIS A 91 -3.44 12.89 -10.56
CA HIS A 91 -4.23 14.06 -10.12
C HIS A 91 -3.38 15.30 -9.88
N ASN A 92 -2.12 15.12 -9.48
CA ASN A 92 -1.17 16.20 -9.24
C ASN A 92 -0.22 16.44 -10.44
N GLY A 93 -0.55 15.94 -11.64
CA GLY A 93 0.26 16.13 -12.85
C GLY A 93 1.62 15.41 -12.83
N ARG A 94 1.77 14.38 -11.98
CA ARG A 94 2.98 13.57 -11.83
C ARG A 94 2.68 12.10 -12.16
N ARG A 95 3.72 11.26 -12.18
CA ARG A 95 3.59 9.80 -12.34
C ARG A 95 4.52 9.05 -11.38
N GLY A 96 4.10 7.87 -10.95
CA GLY A 96 4.97 6.92 -10.27
C GLY A 96 5.85 6.16 -11.27
N SER A 97 6.95 5.56 -10.82
CA SER A 97 7.92 4.90 -11.71
C SER A 97 7.38 3.66 -12.44
N LYS A 98 6.23 3.12 -12.00
CA LYS A 98 5.55 1.96 -12.61
C LYS A 98 4.15 2.30 -13.14
N ASP A 99 3.85 3.58 -13.34
CA ASP A 99 2.50 4.03 -13.75
C ASP A 99 2.04 3.54 -15.14
N ASP A 100 2.98 3.12 -15.99
CA ASP A 100 2.68 2.62 -17.34
C ASP A 100 2.67 1.06 -17.42
N ARG A 101 2.65 0.36 -16.28
CA ARG A 101 2.65 -1.12 -16.21
C ARG A 101 1.30 -1.70 -15.81
#